data_AF-A0A2M7JE41-F1
#
_entry.id   AF-A0A2M7JE41-F1
#
_cell.length_a   1.000
_cell.length_b   1.000
_cell.length_c   1.000
_cell.angle_alpha   90.00
_cell.angle_beta   90.00
_cell.angle_gamma   90.00
#
_symmetry.space_group_name_H-M   'P 1'
#
loop_
_entity.id
_entity.type
_entity.pdbx_description
1 polymer ?
#
loop_
_entity_poly.entity_id
_entity_poly.type
_entity_poly.pdbx_seq_one_letter_code
_entity_poly.pdbx_strand_id
1 'polypeptide(L)'
;MPSDTDSLAKTFNQAHMRYSQYHNEKTGKRGHLWQGRFYPCPLHEVHLYTAIRYVERNPVRAGLVNQGEDYPWSSALSHVKGIRDCTNTGYPAENESFVMRLEGLVLGGKEGCLVPAGGG
;
A
#
# COMPACT_ATOMS: atom_id res chain seq x y z
N MET A 1 -14.65 8.17 10.90
CA MET A 1 -14.70 6.68 10.87
C MET A 1 -15.52 6.28 9.65
N PRO A 2 -15.18 5.17 8.96
CA PRO A 2 -15.99 4.69 7.85
C PRO A 2 -17.43 4.45 8.30
N SER A 3 -18.40 4.78 7.46
CA SER A 3 -19.83 4.71 7.81
C SER A 3 -20.37 3.28 7.89
N ASP A 4 -19.71 2.33 7.20
CA ASP A 4 -20.03 0.90 7.17
C ASP A 4 -18.85 0.11 7.78
N THR A 5 -19.13 -0.79 8.72
CA THR A 5 -18.13 -1.65 9.39
C THR A 5 -17.36 -2.53 8.41
N ASP A 6 -17.97 -2.88 7.27
CA ASP A 6 -17.36 -3.77 6.28
C ASP A 6 -16.56 -3.04 5.20
N SER A 7 -16.67 -1.71 5.14
CA SER A 7 -16.07 -0.90 4.08
C SER A 7 -14.55 -1.12 3.98
N LEU A 8 -13.84 -1.12 5.12
CA LEU A 8 -12.39 -1.38 5.15
C LEU A 8 -12.05 -2.79 4.66
N ALA A 9 -12.78 -3.81 5.13
CA ALA A 9 -12.54 -5.18 4.72
C ALA A 9 -12.75 -5.37 3.21
N LYS A 10 -13.78 -4.73 2.62
CA LYS A 10 -14.05 -4.73 1.18
C LYS A 10 -12.90 -4.06 0.41
N THR A 11 -12.45 -2.88 0.86
CA THR A 11 -11.34 -2.16 0.22
C THR A 11 -10.05 -2.98 0.20
N PHE A 12 -9.64 -3.52 1.35
CA PHE A 12 -8.42 -4.34 1.43
C PHE A 12 -8.54 -5.64 0.64
N ASN A 13 -9.71 -6.28 0.62
CA ASN A 13 -9.94 -7.48 -0.20
C ASN A 13 -9.71 -7.18 -1.69
N GLN A 14 -10.30 -6.09 -2.20
CA GLN A 14 -10.12 -5.70 -3.60
C GLN A 14 -8.66 -5.37 -3.93
N ALA A 15 -7.97 -4.62 -3.07
CA ALA A 15 -6.56 -4.29 -3.25
C ALA A 15 -5.68 -5.55 -3.26
N HIS A 16 -5.87 -6.44 -2.28
CA HIS A 16 -5.15 -7.70 -2.16
C HIS A 16 -5.36 -8.60 -3.37
N MET A 17 -6.60 -8.74 -3.85
CA MET A 17 -6.93 -9.55 -5.01
C MET A 17 -6.20 -9.06 -6.27
N ARG A 18 -6.31 -7.75 -6.56
CA ARG A 18 -5.70 -7.17 -7.78
C ARG A 18 -4.19 -7.24 -7.75
N TYR A 19 -3.58 -6.93 -6.61
CA TYR A 19 -2.12 -7.05 -6.48
C TYR A 19 -1.65 -8.49 -6.61
N SER A 20 -2.38 -9.46 -6.05
CA SER A 20 -2.05 -10.89 -6.21
C SER A 20 -2.10 -11.32 -7.66
N GLN A 21 -3.14 -10.92 -8.40
CA GLN A 21 -3.27 -11.20 -9.83
C GLN A 21 -2.10 -10.61 -10.61
N TYR A 22 -1.82 -9.32 -10.42
CA TYR A 22 -0.68 -8.65 -11.05
C TYR A 22 0.66 -9.34 -10.75
N HIS A 23 0.94 -9.63 -9.48
CA HIS A 23 2.18 -10.27 -9.06
C HIS A 23 2.32 -11.67 -9.65
N ASN A 24 1.24 -12.46 -9.64
CA ASN A 24 1.23 -13.82 -10.17
C ASN A 24 1.42 -13.85 -11.68
N GLU A 25 0.75 -12.95 -12.42
CA GLU A 25 0.94 -12.78 -13.86
C GLU A 25 2.39 -12.40 -14.20
N LYS A 26 2.95 -11.43 -13.46
CA LYS A 26 4.32 -10.94 -13.69
C LYS A 26 5.40 -11.96 -13.35
N THR A 27 5.16 -12.80 -12.34
CA THR A 27 6.16 -13.78 -11.85
C THR A 27 5.92 -15.20 -12.35
N GLY A 28 4.85 -15.42 -13.13
CA GLY A 28 4.43 -16.77 -13.58
C GLY A 28 3.98 -17.70 -12.44
N LYS A 29 3.75 -17.17 -11.24
CA LYS A 29 3.34 -17.95 -10.06
C LYS A 29 1.82 -18.16 -10.02
N ARG A 30 1.37 -19.15 -9.26
CA ARG A 30 -0.03 -19.44 -9.00
C ARG A 30 -0.23 -19.70 -7.50
N GLY A 31 -1.40 -19.32 -6.98
CA GLY A 31 -1.78 -19.54 -5.58
C GLY A 31 -1.92 -18.25 -4.77
N HIS A 32 -2.07 -18.42 -3.46
CA HIS A 32 -2.31 -17.32 -2.53
C HIS A 32 -1.01 -16.57 -2.21
N LEU A 33 -1.01 -15.26 -2.49
CA LEU A 33 0.09 -14.37 -2.13
C LEU A 33 0.03 -13.94 -0.65
N TRP A 34 -1.19 -13.75 -0.14
CA TRP A 34 -1.43 -13.27 1.22
C TRP A 34 -1.72 -14.43 2.17
N GLN A 35 -1.24 -14.32 3.41
CA GLN A 35 -1.38 -15.35 4.44
C GLN A 35 -2.78 -15.41 5.07
N GLY A 36 -3.63 -14.40 4.88
CA GLY A 36 -4.95 -14.33 5.50
C GLY A 36 -5.75 -13.09 5.09
N ARG A 37 -6.92 -12.93 5.72
CA ARG A 37 -7.81 -11.78 5.52
C ARG A 37 -7.35 -10.58 6.35
N PHE A 38 -7.76 -9.39 5.94
CA PHE A 38 -7.56 -8.15 6.71
C PHE A 38 -8.39 -8.19 8.00
N TYR A 39 -7.79 -7.77 9.12
CA TYR A 39 -8.44 -7.65 10.41
C TYR A 39 -8.25 -6.24 10.98
N PRO A 40 -9.30 -5.40 11.04
CA PRO A 40 -9.21 -4.11 11.69
C PRO A 40 -9.22 -4.28 13.21
N CYS A 41 -8.37 -3.53 13.91
CA CYS A 41 -8.39 -3.43 15.36
C CYS A 41 -8.43 -1.94 15.75
N PRO A 42 -9.55 -1.44 16.31
CA PRO A 42 -9.62 -0.08 16.82
C PRO A 42 -8.58 0.13 17.92
N LEU A 43 -7.85 1.23 17.85
CA LEU A 43 -6.81 1.57 18.81
C LEU A 43 -7.16 2.89 19.52
N HIS A 44 -7.05 2.89 20.84
CA HIS A 44 -7.21 4.10 21.65
C HIS A 44 -5.96 5.00 21.52
N GLU A 45 -6.14 6.31 21.59
CA GLU A 45 -5.07 7.31 21.41
C GLU A 45 -3.87 7.09 22.33
N VAL A 46 -4.11 6.71 23.59
CA VAL A 46 -3.07 6.37 24.58
C VAL A 46 -2.12 5.25 24.13
N HIS A 47 -2.53 4.41 23.18
CA HIS A 47 -1.72 3.32 22.64
C HIS A 47 -1.12 3.62 21.26
N LEU A 48 -1.48 4.75 20.65
CA LEU A 48 -1.09 5.10 19.28
C LEU A 48 0.42 5.09 19.07
N TYR A 49 1.16 5.84 19.90
CA TYR A 49 2.62 5.93 19.76
C TYR A 49 3.32 4.60 20.04
N THR A 50 2.76 3.77 20.91
CA THR A 50 3.29 2.44 21.18
C THR A 50 3.11 1.52 19.96
N ALA A 51 1.95 1.57 19.31
CA ALA A 51 1.68 0.81 18.10
C ALA A 51 2.54 1.28 16.91
N ILE A 52 2.71 2.59 16.73
CA ILE A 52 3.60 3.15 15.70
C ILE A 52 5.03 2.64 15.92
N ARG A 53 5.58 2.80 17.13
CA ARG A 53 6.94 2.30 17.46
C ARG A 53 7.08 0.80 17.27
N TYR A 54 6.02 0.02 17.51
CA TYR A 54 6.01 -1.41 17.26
C TYR A 54 6.17 -1.70 15.76
N VAL A 55 5.34 -1.08 14.91
CA VAL A 55 5.38 -1.27 13.46
C VAL A 55 6.74 -0.87 12.88
N GLU A 56 7.27 0.27 13.30
CA GLU A 56 8.56 0.80 12.83
C GLU A 56 9.75 -0.04 13.26
N ARG A 57 9.63 -0.81 14.35
CA ARG A 57 10.67 -1.74 14.83
C ARG A 57 10.53 -3.15 14.27
N ASN A 58 9.45 -3.49 13.58
CA ASN A 58 9.28 -4.82 12.99
C ASN A 58 10.39 -5.20 12.00
N PRO A 59 10.87 -4.29 11.12
CA PRO A 59 11.99 -4.59 10.24
C PRO A 59 13.28 -4.96 10.99
N VAL A 60 13.56 -4.27 12.11
CA VAL A 60 14.70 -4.58 12.98
C VAL A 60 14.52 -5.94 13.65
N ARG A 61 13.32 -6.21 14.19
CA ARG A 61 12.99 -7.51 14.80
C ARG A 61 13.05 -8.67 13.81
N ALA A 62 12.75 -8.41 12.53
CA ALA A 62 12.85 -9.37 11.44
C ALA A 62 14.29 -9.52 10.90
N GLY A 63 15.25 -8.72 11.39
CA GLY A 63 16.65 -8.76 10.95
C GLY A 63 16.89 -8.16 9.56
N LEU A 64 15.96 -7.37 9.04
CA LEU A 64 16.07 -6.75 7.70
C LEU A 64 16.99 -5.52 7.70
N VAL A 65 17.03 -4.80 8.82
CA VAL A 65 17.81 -3.57 9.01
C VAL A 65 18.30 -3.47 10.45
N ASN A 66 19.35 -2.67 10.69
CA ASN A 66 19.88 -2.44 12.04
C ASN A 66 19.06 -1.41 12.83
N GLN A 67 18.53 -0.39 12.16
CA GLN A 67 17.70 0.66 12.76
C GLN A 67 16.39 0.82 12.00
N GLY A 68 15.34 1.31 12.66
CA GLY A 68 13.99 1.37 12.05
C GLY A 68 13.91 2.36 10.90
N GLU A 69 14.60 3.49 11.02
CA GLU A 69 14.72 4.54 10.00
C GLU A 69 15.49 4.12 8.75
N ASP A 70 16.24 3.02 8.81
CA ASP A 70 16.95 2.47 7.66
C ASP A 70 16.02 1.63 6.76
N TYR A 71 14.80 1.33 7.22
CA TYR A 71 13.83 0.58 6.42
C TYR A 71 13.06 1.53 5.49
N PRO A 72 13.25 1.44 4.15
CA PRO A 72 12.72 2.43 3.22
C PRO A 72 11.19 2.41 3.11
N TRP A 73 10.52 1.35 3.58
CA TRP A 73 9.06 1.15 3.41
C TRP A 73 8.31 1.44 4.71
N SER A 74 8.84 2.35 5.53
CA SER A 74 8.26 2.76 6.81
C SER A 74 8.38 4.27 7.02
N SER A 75 7.44 4.84 7.79
CA SER A 75 7.44 6.23 8.26
C SER A 75 8.56 6.55 9.26
N ALA A 76 9.30 5.55 9.74
CA ALA A 76 10.30 5.70 10.79
C ALA A 76 11.33 6.79 10.48
N LEU A 77 11.81 6.85 9.23
CA LEU A 77 12.76 7.86 8.78
C LEU A 77 12.22 9.28 8.99
N SER A 78 10.97 9.49 8.60
CA SER A 78 10.27 10.78 8.69
C SER A 78 10.05 11.20 10.15
N HIS A 79 9.67 10.26 11.02
CA HIS A 79 9.51 10.53 12.45
C HIS A 79 10.83 10.82 13.17
N VAL A 80 11.93 10.15 12.79
CA VAL A 80 13.24 10.34 13.43
C VAL A 80 13.95 11.60 12.92
N LYS A 81 13.96 11.81 11.60
CA LYS A 81 14.71 12.92 10.97
C LYS A 81 13.89 14.19 10.78
N GLY A 82 12.59 14.17 11.12
CA GLY A 82 11.70 15.32 10.94
C GLY A 82 11.46 15.69 9.47
N ILE A 83 11.75 14.77 8.55
CA ILE A 83 11.54 14.96 7.12
C ILE A 83 10.07 14.74 6.82
N ARG A 84 9.44 15.66 6.08
CA ARG A 84 8.08 15.45 5.56
C ARG A 84 8.14 14.35 4.51
N ASP A 85 7.48 13.24 4.77
CA ASP A 85 7.34 12.17 3.79
C ASP A 85 6.42 12.65 2.66
N CYS A 86 6.96 12.79 1.44
CA CYS A 86 6.16 12.91 0.23
C CYS A 86 6.18 11.62 -0.59
N THR A 87 6.40 10.46 0.07
CA THR A 87 6.73 9.14 -0.48
C THR A 87 8.17 9.05 -0.97
N ASN A 88 9.10 8.78 -0.05
CA ASN A 88 10.50 8.49 -0.37
C ASN A 88 10.80 6.97 -0.37
N THR A 89 9.83 6.13 -0.74
CA THR A 89 9.98 4.66 -0.72
C THR A 89 10.86 4.11 -1.86
N GLY A 90 11.34 4.96 -2.79
CA GLY A 90 12.13 4.51 -3.95
C GLY A 90 11.36 3.60 -4.91
N TYR A 91 10.05 3.43 -4.69
CA TYR A 91 9.15 2.76 -5.62
C TYR A 91 8.49 3.82 -6.49
N PRO A 92 8.60 3.73 -7.83
CA PRO A 92 7.93 4.63 -8.73
C PRO A 92 6.40 4.51 -8.53
N ALA A 93 5.78 5.53 -7.95
CA ALA A 93 4.34 5.75 -8.15
C ALA A 93 4.06 6.12 -9.61
N GLU A 94 5.10 6.45 -10.39
CA GLU A 94 5.05 6.79 -11.82
C GLU A 94 4.74 5.63 -12.77
N ASN A 95 4.38 4.44 -12.28
CA ASN A 95 3.67 3.48 -13.13
C ASN A 95 2.19 3.86 -13.19
N GLU A 96 1.88 4.88 -14.00
CA GLU A 96 0.51 5.32 -14.27
C GLU A 96 -0.40 4.15 -14.69
N SER A 97 0.16 3.11 -15.31
CA SER A 97 -0.55 1.87 -15.66
C SER A 97 -1.17 1.15 -14.45
N PHE A 98 -0.56 1.23 -13.27
CA PHE A 98 -1.04 0.60 -12.04
C PHE A 98 -2.12 1.44 -11.35
N VAL A 99 -1.90 2.77 -11.28
CA VAL A 99 -2.87 3.72 -10.69
C VAL A 99 -4.13 3.77 -11.53
N MET A 100 -4.01 3.93 -12.86
CA MET A 100 -5.15 4.00 -13.79
C MET A 100 -5.93 2.68 -13.85
N ARG A 101 -5.26 1.53 -13.71
CA ARG A 101 -5.93 0.22 -13.65
C ARG A 101 -6.62 -0.03 -12.31
N LEU A 102 -6.10 0.53 -11.21
CA LEU A 102 -6.78 0.49 -9.92
C LEU A 102 -8.00 1.41 -9.89
N GLU A 103 -7.90 2.62 -10.44
CA GLU A 103 -9.01 3.57 -10.57
C GLU A 103 -10.13 3.02 -11.45
N GLY A 104 -9.81 2.50 -12.63
CA GLY A 104 -10.80 1.93 -13.56
C GLY A 104 -11.56 0.73 -13.00
N LEU A 105 -11.01 0.05 -11.98
CA LEU A 105 -11.58 -1.15 -11.39
C LEU A 105 -12.26 -0.79 -10.04
N VAL A 106 -11.88 0.29 -9.35
CA VAL A 106 -12.61 0.84 -8.18
C VAL A 106 -13.88 1.59 -8.60
N LEU A 107 -13.86 2.28 -9.74
CA LEU A 107 -14.95 3.19 -10.13
C LEU A 107 -16.03 2.59 -11.01
N GLY A 108 -15.98 1.30 -11.36
CA GLY A 108 -17.12 0.61 -11.95
C GLY A 108 -17.82 1.38 -13.09
N GLY A 109 -17.08 1.76 -14.13
CA GLY A 109 -17.67 2.01 -15.45
C GLY A 109 -17.63 3.42 -16.02
N LYS A 110 -17.50 3.40 -17.35
CA LYS A 110 -17.88 4.37 -18.38
C LYS A 110 -16.87 5.42 -18.84
N GLU A 111 -16.23 5.03 -19.95
CA GLU A 111 -16.10 5.75 -21.23
C GLU A 111 -15.32 7.07 -21.30
N GLY A 112 -14.40 7.09 -22.28
CA GLY A 112 -14.25 8.25 -23.16
C GLY A 112 -12.82 8.79 -23.26
N CYS A 113 -12.13 8.39 -24.34
CA CYS A 113 -11.41 9.27 -25.26
C CYS A 113 -10.57 10.41 -24.62
N LEU A 114 -9.23 10.43 -24.70
CA LEU A 114 -8.47 10.82 -25.89
C LEU A 114 -6.98 10.92 -25.48
N VAL A 115 -6.06 10.18 -26.11
CA VAL A 115 -4.72 10.62 -26.61
C VAL A 115 -4.17 9.46 -27.49
N PRO A 116 -3.28 9.62 -28.50
CA PRO A 116 -2.70 10.82 -29.13
C PRO A 116 -2.86 10.88 -30.66
N ALA A 117 -2.62 12.06 -31.24
CA ALA A 117 -1.91 12.14 -32.52
C ALA A 117 -0.70 13.06 -32.33
N GLY A 118 0.49 12.45 -32.33
CA GLY A 118 1.74 13.17 -32.56
C GLY A 118 2.02 13.29 -34.06
N GLY A 119 2.78 14.30 -34.45
CA GLY A 119 3.35 14.42 -35.79
C GLY A 119 3.72 15.86 -36.14
N GLY A 120 4.98 16.21 -35.88
CA GLY A 120 5.69 17.36 -36.45
C GLY A 120 7.07 16.89 -36.88
#